data_AF-X1DL34-F1
#
_entry.id   AF-X1DL34-F1
#
_cell.length_a   1.000
_cell.length_b   1.000
_cell.length_c   1.000
_cell.angle_alpha   90.00
_cell.angle_beta   90.00
_cell.angle_gamma   90.00
#
_symmetry.space_group_name_H-M   'P 1'
#
loop_
_entity.id
_entity.type
_entity.pdbx_description
1 polymer ?
#
loop_
_entity_poly.entity_id
_entity_poly.type
_entity_poly.pdbx_seq_one_letter_code
_entity_poly.pdbx_strand_id
1 'polypeptide(L)'
;MGDILGNEIKKELLDDFFKALIKYDEFMEQLKKTKLNPNLTVLLYGPPGTGKTSLTRGFAKKYNIPLCIVESDRLVSPLLGDTIKNIRGVVELSAEIS
;
A
#
# COMPACT_ATOMS: atom_id res chain seq x y z
N MET A 1 -2.86 1.65 20.09
CA MET A 1 -3.37 0.67 19.10
C MET A 1 -4.85 0.33 19.36
N GLY A 2 -5.64 1.25 19.95
CA GLY A 2 -7.00 0.97 20.45
C GLY A 2 -8.14 1.53 19.58
N ASP A 3 -7.85 2.17 18.44
CA ASP A 3 -8.84 3.04 17.77
C ASP A 3 -9.64 2.36 16.64
N ILE A 4 -9.40 1.09 16.34
CA ILE A 4 -10.07 0.39 15.24
C ILE A 4 -10.91 -0.74 15.83
N LEU A 5 -12.19 -0.50 16.07
CA LEU A 5 -13.13 -1.52 16.58
C LEU A 5 -13.74 -2.33 15.42
N GLY A 6 -13.88 -3.66 15.59
CA GLY A 6 -14.51 -4.56 14.60
C GLY A 6 -13.61 -5.00 13.43
N ASN A 7 -14.17 -5.78 12.48
CA ASN A 7 -13.52 -6.33 11.27
C ASN A 7 -12.23 -7.15 11.51
N GLU A 8 -12.27 -8.11 12.44
CA GLU A 8 -11.09 -8.89 12.87
C GLU A 8 -10.40 -9.63 11.70
N ILE A 9 -11.19 -10.28 10.84
CA ILE A 9 -10.69 -10.99 9.64
C ILE A 9 -9.91 -10.07 8.71
N LYS A 10 -10.38 -8.82 8.51
CA LYS A 10 -9.69 -7.85 7.63
C LYS A 10 -8.40 -7.33 8.26
N LYS A 11 -8.37 -7.20 9.59
CA LYS A 11 -7.16 -6.81 10.32
C LYS A 11 -6.11 -7.89 10.23
N GLU A 12 -6.50 -9.16 10.37
CA GLU A 12 -5.58 -10.31 10.23
C GLU A 12 -5.00 -10.37 8.81
N LEU A 13 -5.84 -10.26 7.77
CA LEU A 13 -5.37 -10.22 6.38
C LEU A 13 -4.40 -9.06 6.11
N LEU A 14 -4.69 -7.87 6.63
CA LEU A 14 -3.77 -6.73 6.52
C LEU A 14 -2.49 -6.94 7.32
N ASP A 15 -2.57 -7.55 8.49
CA ASP A 15 -1.41 -7.86 9.31
C ASP A 15 -0.44 -8.78 8.56
N ASP A 16 -0.97 -9.84 7.95
CA ASP A 16 -0.19 -10.78 7.12
C ASP A 16 0.36 -10.12 5.86
N PHE A 17 -0.42 -9.23 5.23
CA PHE A 17 0.05 -8.45 4.10
C PHE A 17 1.26 -7.56 4.47
N PHE A 18 1.19 -6.80 5.56
CA PHE A 18 2.29 -5.93 6.00
C PHE A 18 3.52 -6.74 6.44
N LYS A 19 3.32 -7.89 7.10
CA LYS A 19 4.41 -8.84 7.39
C LYS A 19 5.08 -9.35 6.12
N ALA A 20 4.30 -9.69 5.09
CA ALA A 20 4.81 -10.15 3.81
C ALA A 20 5.61 -9.06 3.09
N LEU A 21 5.17 -7.79 3.17
CA LEU A 21 5.93 -6.64 2.64
C LEU A 21 7.31 -6.52 3.29
N ILE A 22 7.39 -6.55 4.63
CA ILE A 22 8.67 -6.40 5.35
C ILE A 22 9.61 -7.57 5.04
N LYS A 23 9.07 -8.78 4.96
CA LYS A 23 9.85 -9.98 4.66
C LYS A 23 10.24 -10.08 3.18
N TYR A 24 9.65 -9.27 2.31
CA TYR A 24 9.88 -9.39 0.87
C TYR A 24 11.36 -9.35 0.53
N ASP A 25 12.10 -8.37 1.06
CA ASP A 25 13.54 -8.22 0.82
C ASP A 25 14.36 -9.42 1.30
N GLU A 26 13.96 -10.03 2.43
CA GLU A 26 14.62 -11.22 2.98
C GLU A 26 14.45 -12.44 2.07
N PHE A 27 13.27 -12.62 1.47
CA PHE A 27 12.95 -13.79 0.65
C PHE A 27 13.14 -13.57 -0.86
N MET A 28 13.54 -12.37 -1.28
CA MET A 28 13.67 -11.98 -2.69
C MET A 28 14.54 -12.95 -3.51
N GLU A 29 15.68 -13.39 -2.97
CA GLU A 29 16.57 -14.31 -3.68
C GLU A 29 15.96 -15.71 -3.86
N GLN A 30 15.19 -16.18 -2.88
CA GLN A 30 14.55 -17.49 -2.92
C GLN A 30 13.38 -17.47 -3.91
N LEU A 31 12.58 -16.40 -3.90
CA LEU A 31 11.45 -16.19 -4.82
C LEU A 31 11.89 -16.17 -6.29
N LYS A 32 13.02 -15.52 -6.58
CA LYS A 32 13.64 -15.51 -7.92
C LYS A 32 14.00 -16.91 -8.40
N LYS A 33 14.51 -17.78 -7.51
CA LYS A 33 14.89 -19.17 -7.83
C LYS A 33 13.65 -20.04 -8.10
N THR A 34 12.56 -19.80 -7.39
CA THR A 34 11.32 -20.59 -7.51
C THR A 34 10.39 -20.09 -8.63
N LYS A 35 10.74 -19.02 -9.35
CA LYS A 35 9.88 -18.32 -10.33
C LYS A 35 8.51 -17.92 -9.75
N LEU A 36 8.45 -17.70 -8.43
CA LEU A 36 7.24 -17.24 -7.75
C LEU A 36 7.31 -15.72 -7.64
N ASN A 37 6.31 -15.03 -8.19
CA ASN A 37 6.11 -13.61 -7.95
C ASN A 37 5.00 -13.44 -6.91
N PRO A 38 5.31 -13.01 -5.68
CA PRO A 38 4.26 -12.75 -4.70
C PRO A 38 3.42 -11.55 -5.14
N ASN A 39 2.10 -11.69 -5.06
CA ASN A 39 1.17 -10.60 -5.36
C ASN A 39 1.06 -9.69 -4.12
N LEU A 40 1.84 -8.61 -4.08
CA LEU A 40 1.85 -7.65 -2.97
C LEU A 40 0.87 -6.49 -3.20
N THR A 41 -0.37 -6.81 -3.57
CA THR A 41 -1.41 -5.81 -3.84
C THR A 41 -2.67 -6.10 -3.03
N VAL A 42 -3.18 -5.08 -2.32
CA VAL A 42 -4.44 -5.14 -1.58
C VAL A 42 -5.35 -3.98 -2.00
N LEU A 43 -6.63 -4.29 -2.24
CA LEU A 43 -7.68 -3.31 -2.49
C LEU A 43 -8.68 -3.30 -1.32
N LEU A 44 -8.82 -2.16 -0.65
CA LEU A 44 -9.83 -1.94 0.38
C LEU A 44 -11.03 -1.21 -0.21
N TYR A 45 -12.21 -1.85 -0.23
CA TYR A 45 -13.45 -1.27 -0.77
C TYR A 45 -14.60 -1.30 0.26
N GLY A 46 -15.61 -0.46 0.04
CA GLY A 46 -16.86 -0.40 0.82
C GLY A 46 -17.43 1.03 0.95
N PRO A 47 -18.52 1.23 1.70
CA PRO A 47 -19.15 2.53 1.90
C PRO A 47 -18.19 3.62 2.44
N PRO A 48 -18.42 4.91 2.16
CA PRO A 48 -17.63 5.99 2.76
C PRO A 48 -17.72 5.93 4.30
N GLY A 49 -16.66 6.34 4.99
CA GLY A 49 -16.64 6.39 6.47
C GLY A 49 -16.32 5.08 7.20
N THR A 50 -16.15 3.93 6.51
CA THR A 50 -15.85 2.64 7.17
C THR A 50 -14.38 2.46 7.59
N GLY A 51 -13.62 3.56 7.73
CA GLY A 51 -12.25 3.52 8.26
C GLY A 51 -11.17 2.95 7.34
N LYS A 52 -11.41 2.77 6.03
CA LYS A 52 -10.40 2.22 5.07
C LYS A 52 -9.06 2.95 5.13
N THR A 53 -9.09 4.29 4.99
CA THR A 53 -7.89 5.13 5.02
C THR A 53 -7.22 5.11 6.39
N SER A 54 -8.00 5.20 7.47
CA SER A 54 -7.49 5.18 8.84
C SER A 54 -6.85 3.83 9.19
N LEU A 55 -7.40 2.73 8.68
CA LEU A 55 -6.88 1.38 8.84
C LEU A 55 -5.49 1.26 8.22
N THR A 56 -5.33 1.64 6.95
CA THR A 56 -4.02 1.60 6.27
C THR A 56 -2.99 2.47 6.99
N ARG A 57 -3.35 3.70 7.38
CA ARG A 57 -2.45 4.59 8.15
C ARG A 57 -2.04 4.00 9.50
N GLY A 58 -2.97 3.35 10.20
CA GLY A 58 -2.71 2.68 11.48
C GLY A 58 -1.73 1.53 11.34
N PHE A 59 -1.89 0.70 10.30
CA PHE A 59 -0.98 -0.42 10.01
C PHE A 59 0.40 0.06 9.54
N ALA A 60 0.48 1.05 8.67
CA ALA A 60 1.75 1.65 8.26
C ALA A 60 2.54 2.19 9.47
N LYS A 61 1.85 2.88 10.39
CA LYS A 61 2.44 3.33 11.65
C LYS A 61 2.86 2.16 12.56
N LYS A 62 2.03 1.13 12.70
CA LYS A 62 2.32 -0.07 13.52
C LYS A 62 3.61 -0.75 13.05
N TYR A 63 3.80 -0.87 11.74
CA TYR A 63 4.93 -1.56 11.13
C TYR A 63 6.10 -0.63 10.78
N ASN A 64 6.00 0.65 11.12
CA ASN A 64 6.98 1.69 10.79
C ASN A 64 7.38 1.70 9.29
N ILE A 65 6.39 1.52 8.41
CA ILE A 65 6.59 1.53 6.96
C ILE A 65 6.25 2.92 6.42
N PRO A 66 7.10 3.50 5.55
CA PRO A 66 6.79 4.72 4.81
C PRO A 66 5.47 4.58 4.04
N LEU A 67 4.63 5.61 4.08
CA LEU A 67 3.32 5.60 3.42
C LEU A 67 3.22 6.75 2.42
N CYS A 68 3.27 6.43 1.13
CA CYS A 68 2.92 7.35 0.05
C CYS A 68 1.41 7.41 -0.12
N ILE A 69 0.83 8.60 0.02
CA ILE A 69 -0.62 8.81 -0.12
C ILE A 69 -0.87 9.67 -1.35
N VAL A 70 -1.70 9.15 -2.25
CA VAL A 70 -2.00 9.77 -3.53
C VAL A 70 -3.50 9.90 -3.67
N GLU A 71 -3.96 11.14 -3.81
CA GLU A 71 -5.36 11.43 -4.12
C GLU A 71 -5.53 11.36 -5.65
N SER A 72 -6.48 10.56 -6.14
CA SER A 72 -6.62 10.25 -7.56
C SER A 72 -6.97 11.47 -8.43
N ASP A 73 -7.68 12.42 -7.86
CA ASP A 73 -8.03 13.70 -8.48
C ASP A 73 -6.78 14.56 -8.77
N ARG A 74 -5.74 14.48 -7.93
CA ARG A 74 -4.46 15.18 -8.16
C ARG A 74 -3.64 14.58 -9.29
N LEU A 75 -3.92 13.34 -9.70
CA LEU A 75 -3.19 12.72 -10.80
C LEU A 75 -3.68 13.22 -12.16
N VAL A 76 -4.95 13.61 -12.27
CA VAL A 76 -5.59 13.94 -13.54
C VAL A 76 -5.35 15.41 -13.89
N SER A 77 -4.83 15.65 -15.10
CA SER A 77 -4.61 17.00 -15.66
C SER A 77 -5.35 17.17 -16.99
N PRO A 78 -5.90 18.37 -17.28
CA PRO A 78 -6.45 18.69 -18.59
C PRO A 78 -5.37 18.84 -19.68
N LEU A 79 -4.10 18.98 -19.30
CA LEU A 79 -2.98 19.14 -20.24
C LEU A 79 -2.51 17.77 -20.75
N LEU A 80 -2.28 17.68 -22.06
CA LEU A 80 -1.87 16.45 -22.72
C LEU A 80 -0.52 15.96 -22.17
N GLY A 81 -0.50 14.72 -21.66
CA GLY A 81 0.71 14.06 -21.16
C GLY A 81 1.00 14.28 -19.67
N ASP A 82 0.40 15.29 -19.05
CA ASP A 82 0.67 15.62 -17.64
C ASP A 82 0.15 14.55 -16.68
N THR A 83 -1.00 13.93 -16.97
CA THR A 83 -1.50 12.82 -16.15
C THR A 83 -0.50 11.65 -16.06
N ILE A 84 0.13 11.30 -17.18
CA ILE A 84 1.13 10.23 -17.23
C ILE A 84 2.40 10.66 -16.47
N LYS A 85 2.79 11.92 -16.61
CA LYS A 85 3.92 12.50 -15.88
C LYS A 85 3.68 12.46 -14.36
N ASN A 86 2.48 12.82 -13.90
CA ASN A 86 2.09 12.77 -12.49
C ASN A 86 2.14 11.35 -11.94
N ILE A 87 1.60 10.37 -12.69
CA ILE A 87 1.66 8.95 -12.30
C ILE A 87 3.11 8.47 -12.18
N ARG A 88 3.98 8.81 -13.13
CA ARG A 88 5.41 8.46 -13.07
C ARG A 88 6.09 9.09 -11.85
N GLY A 89 5.85 10.38 -11.60
CA GLY A 89 6.42 11.07 -10.45
C GLY A 89 6.02 10.44 -9.11
N VAL A 90 4.80 9.92 -9.00
CA VAL A 90 4.37 9.15 -7.81
C VAL A 90 5.17 7.86 -7.63
N VAL A 91 5.40 7.12 -8.72
CA VAL A 91 6.17 5.88 -8.66
C VAL A 91 7.63 6.17 -8.31
N GLU A 92 8.22 7.21 -8.89
CA GLU A 92 9.58 7.68 -8.60
C GLU A 92 9.71 8.09 -7.13
N LEU A 93 8.81 8.94 -6.62
CA LEU A 93 8.78 9.33 -5.20
C LEU A 93 8.65 8.11 -4.27
N SER A 94 7.84 7.12 -4.65
CA SER A 94 7.64 5.92 -3.85
C SER A 94 8.90 5.06 -3.76
N ALA A 95 9.74 5.08 -4.81
CA ALA A 95 11.03 4.39 -4.82
C ALA A 95 12.10 5.10 -3.97
N GLU A 96 12.01 6.42 -3.81
CA GLU A 96 12.95 7.21 -2.97
C GLU A 96 12.68 7.04 -1.46
N ILE A 97 11.44 6.75 -1.08
CA ILE A 97 11.04 6.57 0.33
C ILE A 97 11.14 5.12 0.82
N SER A 98 11.36 4.16 -0.07
CA SER A 98 11.51 2.74 0.25
C SER A 98 12.95 2.41 0.63
#